data_AF-A0A9E2REP0-F1
#
_entry.id   AF-A0A9E2REP0-F1
#
_cell.length_a   1.000
_cell.length_b   1.000
_cell.length_c   1.000
_cell.angle_alpha   90.00
_cell.angle_beta   90.00
_cell.angle_gamma   90.00
#
_symmetry.space_group_name_H-M   'P 1'
#
loop_
_entity.id
_entity.type
_entity.pdbx_description
1 polymer ?
#
loop_
_entity_poly.entity_id
_entity_poly.type
_entity_poly.pdbx_seq_one_letter_code
_entity_poly.pdbx_strand_id
1 'polypeptide(L)'
;MHSDKQSVTIFTNPPESEVVIDDYLHLTAPGTVTLSRKGNHLAQVNKDGYEPTSLGIDRTWSWWVVGDIVGCLIIFSPFCIMHDIDQGGYYTFDDKIYLTLDRRAASEPTLSK
;
A
#
# COMPACT_ATOMS: atom_id res chain seq x y z
N MET A 1 6.40 0.64 -22.25
CA MET A 1 5.57 -0.38 -21.57
C MET A 1 5.83 -0.23 -20.08
N HIS A 2 4.95 0.46 -19.36
CA HIS A 2 5.05 0.58 -17.90
C HIS A 2 4.53 -0.72 -17.28
N SER A 3 5.16 -1.21 -16.21
CA SER A 3 4.66 -2.39 -15.51
C SER A 3 3.47 -1.97 -14.64
N ASP A 4 2.40 -2.76 -14.69
CA ASP A 4 1.21 -2.62 -13.84
C ASP A 4 1.44 -3.11 -12.39
N LYS A 5 2.70 -3.34 -12.02
CA LYS A 5 3.15 -3.81 -10.72
C LYS A 5 4.24 -2.91 -10.15
N GLN A 6 4.25 -2.81 -8.83
CA GLN A 6 5.25 -2.05 -8.08
C GLN A 6 5.73 -2.86 -6.88
N SER A 7 7.04 -2.83 -6.64
CA SER A 7 7.61 -3.38 -5.42
C SER A 7 7.50 -2.34 -4.31
N VAL A 8 6.85 -2.72 -3.22
CA VAL A 8 6.64 -1.89 -2.03
C VAL A 8 7.31 -2.58 -0.85
N THR A 9 8.08 -1.82 -0.07
CA THR A 9 8.73 -2.33 1.14
C THR A 9 7.95 -1.90 2.36
N ILE A 10 7.52 -2.86 3.17
CA ILE A 10 6.74 -2.63 4.38
C ILE A 10 7.66 -2.77 5.58
N PHE A 11 7.67 -1.75 6.43
CA PHE A 11 8.38 -1.70 7.69
C PHE A 11 7.36 -1.65 8.83
N THR A 12 7.56 -2.45 9.87
CA THR A 12 6.72 -2.44 11.07
C THR A 12 7.54 -2.12 12.30
N ASN A 13 6.90 -1.46 13.26
CA ASN A 13 7.39 -1.29 14.62
C ASN A 13 6.32 -1.82 15.58
N PRO A 14 6.53 -2.96 16.25
CA PRO A 14 7.78 -3.73 16.34
C PRO A 14 8.16 -4.49 15.05
N PRO A 15 9.44 -4.83 14.87
CA PRO A 15 9.90 -5.67 13.76
C PRO A 15 9.38 -7.11 13.90
N GLU A 16 9.51 -7.89 12.83
CA GLU A 16 9.06 -9.28 12.73
C GLU A 16 7.54 -9.43 12.93
N SER A 17 6.76 -8.45 12.49
CA SER A 17 5.31 -8.54 12.49
C SER A 17 4.82 -9.29 11.26
N GLU A 18 3.78 -10.11 11.44
CA GLU A 18 3.12 -10.79 10.33
C GLU A 18 2.25 -9.79 9.58
N VAL A 19 2.45 -9.67 8.28
CA VAL A 19 1.66 -8.81 7.41
C VAL A 19 0.98 -9.68 6.36
N VAL A 20 -0.34 -9.57 6.29
CA VAL A 20 -1.19 -10.24 5.29
C VAL A 20 -1.79 -9.17 4.39
N ILE A 21 -1.52 -9.24 3.10
CA ILE A 21 -2.07 -8.31 2.10
C ILE A 21 -3.16 -9.01 1.31
N ASP A 22 -4.31 -8.34 1.20
CA ASP A 22 -5.51 -8.80 0.48
C ASP A 22 -5.96 -10.23 0.87
N ASP A 23 -5.73 -10.62 2.13
CA ASP A 23 -6.08 -11.94 2.68
C ASP A 23 -5.35 -13.14 2.03
N TYR A 24 -4.36 -12.93 1.15
CA TYR A 24 -3.64 -14.03 0.48
C TYR A 24 -2.12 -13.92 0.51
N LEU A 25 -1.56 -12.72 0.62
CA LEU A 25 -0.12 -12.51 0.53
C LEU A 25 0.47 -12.33 1.92
N HIS A 26 1.14 -13.37 2.42
CA HIS A 26 1.76 -13.38 3.73
C HIS A 26 3.25 -12.99 3.62
N LEU A 27 3.68 -12.05 4.45
CA LEU A 27 5.08 -11.69 4.61
C LEU A 27 5.40 -11.37 6.08
N THR A 28 6.67 -11.44 6.44
CA THR A 28 7.18 -10.97 7.73
C THR A 28 7.90 -9.65 7.51
N ALA A 29 7.52 -8.60 8.24
CA ALA A 29 8.12 -7.28 8.12
C ALA A 29 9.44 -7.16 8.93
N PRO A 30 10.48 -6.46 8.42
CA PRO A 30 10.50 -5.75 7.16
C PRO A 30 10.59 -6.68 5.94
N GLY A 31 9.73 -6.44 4.95
CA GLY A 31 9.61 -7.29 3.76
C GLY A 31 9.23 -6.50 2.51
N THR A 32 9.63 -6.99 1.34
CA THR A 32 9.29 -6.38 0.04
C THR A 32 8.26 -7.25 -0.68
N VAL A 33 7.21 -6.62 -1.19
CA VAL A 33 6.11 -7.27 -1.90
C VAL A 33 5.86 -6.58 -3.23
N THR A 34 5.50 -7.34 -4.26
CA THR A 34 5.07 -6.79 -5.54
C THR A 34 3.54 -6.68 -5.58
N LEU A 35 3.03 -5.45 -5.59
CA LEU A 35 1.60 -5.11 -5.60
C LEU A 35 1.16 -4.62 -6.98
N SER A 36 -0.14 -4.73 -7.29
CA SER A 36 -0.69 -4.29 -8.58
C SER A 36 -1.19 -2.86 -8.51
N ARG A 37 -0.77 -2.02 -9.44
CA ARG A 37 -1.20 -0.61 -9.52
C ARG A 37 -2.65 -0.44 -9.99
N LYS A 38 -3.34 -1.53 -10.35
CA LYS A 38 -4.71 -1.52 -10.86
C LYS A 38 -5.77 -1.30 -9.77
N GLY A 39 -5.44 -1.56 -8.51
CA GLY A 39 -6.38 -1.46 -7.38
C GLY A 39 -5.72 -0.91 -6.12
N ASN A 40 -6.52 -0.61 -5.11
CA ASN A 40 -6.02 -0.38 -3.76
C ASN A 40 -5.82 -1.74 -3.08
N HIS A 41 -4.91 -1.80 -2.12
CA HIS A 41 -4.61 -3.03 -1.36
C HIS A 41 -4.89 -2.82 0.13
N LEU A 42 -5.25 -3.89 0.83
CA LEU A 42 -5.43 -3.86 2.28
C LEU A 42 -4.35 -4.70 2.95
N ALA A 43 -3.51 -4.07 3.76
CA ALA A 43 -2.51 -4.75 4.57
C ALA A 43 -3.00 -4.90 6.01
N GLN A 44 -3.12 -6.13 6.49
CA GLN A 44 -3.42 -6.46 7.88
C GLN A 44 -2.14 -6.87 8.57
N VAL A 45 -1.81 -6.22 9.68
CA VAL A 45 -0.62 -6.50 10.46
C VAL A 45 -1.02 -7.11 11.79
N ASN A 46 -0.41 -8.23 12.12
CA ASN A 46 -0.62 -8.93 13.38
C ASN A 46 0.72 -9.20 14.08
N LYS A 47 0.73 -9.01 15.40
CA LYS A 47 1.86 -9.33 16.26
C LYS A 47 1.36 -9.70 17.65
N ASP A 48 1.96 -10.75 18.22
CA ASP A 48 1.67 -11.18 19.57
C ASP A 48 1.92 -10.06 20.59
N GLY A 49 0.92 -9.79 21.43
CA GLY A 49 0.97 -8.73 22.45
C GLY A 49 0.64 -7.32 21.94
N TYR A 50 0.29 -7.17 20.65
CA TYR A 50 -0.12 -5.91 20.04
C TYR A 50 -1.58 -5.99 19.53
N GLU A 51 -2.15 -4.83 19.25
CA GLU A 51 -3.46 -4.76 18.60
C GLU A 51 -3.29 -5.00 17.09
N PRO A 52 -4.14 -5.85 16.47
CA PRO A 52 -4.14 -6.01 15.02
C PRO A 52 -4.52 -4.70 14.34
N THR A 53 -3.73 -4.27 13.36
CA THR A 53 -3.95 -3.02 12.63
C THR A 53 -4.11 -3.30 11.14
N SER A 54 -5.12 -2.68 10.53
CA SER A 54 -5.30 -2.68 9.09
C SER A 54 -4.89 -1.34 8.47
N LEU A 55 -4.11 -1.38 7.40
CA LEU A 55 -3.71 -0.21 6.62
C LEU A 55 -4.20 -0.35 5.18
N GLY A 56 -4.91 0.66 4.70
CA GLY A 56 -5.19 0.82 3.26
C GLY A 56 -3.94 1.33 2.54
N ILE A 57 -3.48 0.58 1.54
CA ILE A 57 -2.46 1.03 0.60
C ILE A 57 -3.21 1.64 -0.58
N ASP A 58 -3.49 2.94 -0.45
CA ASP A 58 -4.21 3.69 -1.48
C ASP A 58 -3.28 4.13 -2.60
N ARG A 59 -3.79 4.04 -3.83
CA ARG A 59 -3.06 4.51 -5.01
C ARG A 59 -3.06 6.03 -5.07
N THR A 60 -1.90 6.61 -5.36
CA THR A 60 -1.75 8.05 -5.64
C THR A 60 -1.50 8.28 -7.13
N TRP A 61 -1.70 9.52 -7.56
CA TRP A 61 -1.47 9.92 -8.94
C TRP A 61 0.03 9.96 -9.22
N SER A 62 0.42 9.33 -10.32
CA SER A 62 1.79 9.41 -10.82
C SER A 62 2.09 10.85 -11.28
N TRP A 63 3.24 11.40 -10.89
CA TRP A 63 3.68 12.74 -11.32
C TRP A 63 3.74 12.87 -12.86
N TRP A 64 3.93 11.76 -13.57
CA TRP A 64 3.88 11.69 -15.03
C TRP A 64 2.56 12.18 -15.62
N VAL A 65 1.44 12.00 -14.92
CA VAL A 65 0.10 12.46 -15.35
C VAL A 65 0.06 13.98 -15.55
N VAL A 66 0.83 14.75 -14.77
CA VAL A 66 0.91 16.22 -14.95
C VAL A 66 1.59 16.57 -16.29
N GLY A 67 2.62 15.81 -16.67
CA GLY A 67 3.29 15.93 -17.95
C GLY A 67 2.36 15.58 -19.13
N ASP A 68 1.55 14.53 -18.97
CA ASP A 68 0.58 14.13 -19.99
C ASP A 68 -0.53 15.15 -20.14
N ILE A 69 -1.02 15.76 -19.05
CA ILE A 69 -2.04 16.82 -19.14
C ILE A 69 -1.49 18.03 -19.92
N VAL A 70 -0.24 18.43 -19.68
CA VAL A 70 0.37 19.58 -20.38
C VAL A 70 0.73 19.23 -21.83
N GLY A 71 1.25 18.04 -22.09
CA GLY A 71 1.61 17.56 -23.44
C GLY A 71 0.39 17.20 -24.31
N CYS A 72 -0.69 16.69 -23.73
CA CYS A 72 -1.90 16.24 -24.44
C CYS A 72 -2.90 17.36 -24.74
N LEU A 73 -2.74 18.56 -24.17
CA LEU A 73 -3.65 19.69 -24.46
C LEU A 73 -3.47 20.29 -25.87
N ILE A 74 -2.45 19.89 -26.66
CA ILE A 74 -2.17 20.52 -27.96
C ILE A 74 -2.54 19.64 -29.18
N ILE A 75 -2.44 18.29 -29.15
CA ILE A 75 -2.56 17.49 -30.41
C ILE A 75 -3.35 16.15 -30.32
N PHE A 76 -3.51 15.45 -29.18
CA PHE A 76 -4.18 14.12 -29.19
C PHE A 76 -5.14 13.84 -28.02
N SER A 77 -6.27 13.23 -28.40
CA SER A 77 -7.53 12.94 -27.69
C SER A 77 -7.43 12.19 -26.33
N PRO A 78 -8.53 12.13 -25.53
CA PRO A 78 -8.69 11.32 -24.29
C PRO A 78 -8.18 9.87 -24.32
N PHE A 79 -7.91 9.31 -25.50
CA PHE A 79 -7.33 7.98 -25.70
C PHE A 79 -5.97 7.78 -25.03
N CYS A 80 -5.12 8.81 -24.95
CA CYS A 80 -3.79 8.67 -24.34
C CYS A 80 -3.87 8.45 -22.83
N ILE A 81 -4.72 9.21 -22.15
CA ILE A 81 -4.98 9.07 -20.71
C ILE A 81 -5.57 7.67 -20.41
N MET A 82 -6.51 7.20 -21.23
CA MET A 82 -7.11 5.88 -21.08
C MET A 82 -6.08 4.74 -21.28
N HIS A 83 -5.16 4.91 -22.22
CA HIS A 83 -4.08 3.96 -22.47
C HIS A 83 -3.08 3.90 -21.30
N ASP A 84 -2.72 5.04 -20.69
CA ASP A 84 -1.81 5.05 -19.53
C ASP A 84 -2.44 4.52 -18.25
N ILE A 85 -3.77 4.65 -18.11
CA ILE A 85 -4.55 3.95 -17.07
C ILE A 85 -4.48 2.43 -17.29
N ASP A 86 -4.71 1.96 -18.52
CA ASP A 86 -4.71 0.53 -18.85
C ASP A 86 -3.32 -0.11 -18.69
N GLN A 87 -2.27 0.63 -19.05
CA GLN A 87 -0.87 0.23 -18.87
C GLN A 87 -0.36 0.37 -17.42
N GLY A 88 -1.15 0.93 -16.50
CA GLY A 88 -0.79 1.06 -15.10
C GLY A 88 0.30 2.09 -14.80
N GLY A 89 0.55 3.03 -15.74
CA GLY A 89 1.47 4.16 -15.55
C GLY A 89 0.83 5.36 -14.84
N TYR A 90 -0.50 5.39 -14.79
CA TYR A 90 -1.28 6.48 -14.21
C TYR A 90 -1.24 6.54 -12.68
N TYR A 91 -1.19 5.38 -12.03
CA TYR A 91 -1.22 5.25 -10.57
C TYR A 91 0.09 4.68 -10.03
N THR A 92 0.47 5.11 -8.84
CA THR A 92 1.64 4.60 -8.12
C THR A 92 1.31 4.46 -6.63
N PHE A 93 2.12 3.71 -5.91
CA PHE A 93 2.14 3.65 -4.45
C PHE A 93 3.40 4.31 -3.91
N ASP A 94 3.42 4.56 -2.60
CA ASP A 94 4.66 4.84 -1.88
C ASP A 94 5.53 3.58 -1.86
N ASP A 95 6.80 3.74 -2.23
CA ASP A 95 7.76 2.62 -2.28
C ASP A 95 8.07 2.04 -0.89
N LYS A 96 7.82 2.82 0.16
CA LYS A 96 8.11 2.47 1.55
C LYS A 96 6.93 2.83 2.44
N ILE A 97 6.39 1.82 3.12
CA ILE A 97 5.29 1.97 4.06
C ILE A 97 5.83 1.71 5.46
N TYR A 98 5.54 2.61 6.40
CA TYR A 98 5.92 2.47 7.80
C TYR A 98 4.67 2.33 8.66
N LEU A 99 4.61 1.26 9.44
CA LEU A 99 3.49 0.91 10.32
C LEU A 99 3.99 0.79 11.76
N THR A 100 3.34 1.49 12.68
CA THR A 100 3.56 1.31 14.11
C THR A 100 2.33 0.66 14.72
N LEU A 101 2.53 -0.43 15.46
CA LEU A 101 1.45 -1.13 16.15
C LEU A 101 1.35 -0.62 17.59
N ASP A 102 0.12 -0.43 18.04
CA ASP A 102 -0.16 -0.11 19.42
C ASP A 102 -0.11 -1.39 20.27
N ARG A 103 0.53 -1.29 21.43
CA ARG A 103 0.59 -2.40 22.37
C ARG A 103 -0.81 -2.64 22.91
N ARG A 104 -1.25 -3.90 22.93
CA ARG A 104 -2.54 -4.26 23.51
C ARG A 104 -2.52 -3.86 24.98
N ALA A 105 -3.43 -2.98 25.38
CA ALA A 105 -3.58 -2.63 26.78
C ALA A 105 -3.84 -3.92 27.56
N ALA A 106 -2.96 -4.25 28.51
CA ALA A 106 -3.23 -5.34 29.43
C ALA A 106 -4.52 -4.97 30.16
N SER A 107 -5.58 -5.75 29.95
CA SER A 107 -6.81 -5.64 30.73
C SER A 107 -6.42 -5.52 32.20
N GLU A 108 -6.72 -4.39 32.84
CA GLU A 108 -6.48 -4.20 34.26
C GLU A 108 -7.10 -5.40 35.00
N PRO A 109 -6.38 -6.02 35.97
CA PRO A 109 -6.99 -7.04 36.78
C PRO A 109 -8.14 -6.39 37.54
N THR A 110 -9.37 -6.79 37.24
CA THR A 110 -10.54 -6.46 38.06
C THR A 110 -10.29 -6.97 39.46
N LEU A 111 -9.80 -6.08 40.33
CA LEU A 111 -9.69 -6.29 41.76
C LEU A 111 -11.12 -6.32 42.32
N SER A 112 -11.73 -7.51 42.38
CA SER A 112 -12.96 -7.70 43.13
C SER A 112 -12.63 -7.56 44.61
N LYS A 113 -13.23 -6.53 45.22
CA LYS A 113 -13.21 -6.27 46.67
C LYS A 113 -14.13 -7.23 47.41
#